data_AF-A0A820DYD3-F1
#
_entry.id   AF-A0A820DYD3-F1
#
_cell.length_a   1.000
_cell.length_b   1.000
_cell.length_c   1.000
_cell.angle_alpha   90.00
_cell.angle_beta   90.00
_cell.angle_gamma   90.00
#
_symmetry.space_group_name_H-M   'P 1'
#
loop_
_entity.id
_entity.type
_entity.pdbx_description
1 polymer ?
#
loop_
_entity_poly.entity_id
_entity_poly.type
_entity_poly.pdbx_seq_one_letter_code
_entity_poly.pdbx_strand_id
1 'polypeptide(L)'
;LGERGNVWIRHELKLDYTIPFQVLIEGVVGASFLSEIGLDDTVFTPECQPYESSELPMTTMTTSTAAPKPCPLAEQFRCAGIDTCIDKKRVCDFIVDCPDASDEDRCGPFNFEKGLYIHVAGDMGDFYELAELRSPLLPASSSECQIIFYYWLVGNSTGILGLFSLGNTSALWSRSSAPANRWNRATVNVGANPAGWRLVFEFEPNLDFFGGWTDDVAIDDISFSQCNANRSQYIIGCDFEKDFCSWETNGLADFNWIRTSSQTSSIDTGPSGDHTTGTGYYIYIEASLPQKPGDRAWLASPLISPTPSTCLIFYYHMFGPDIRTLNVMLQTSLSNLTIFTRNGPQGNQWRKGEVDFQSTLSYKLIFEGI
;
A
#
# COMPACT_ATOMS: atom_id res chain seq x y z
N LEU A 1 38.60 -4.46 -11.64
CA LEU A 1 37.44 -5.35 -11.87
C LEU A 1 37.95 -6.76 -11.71
N GLY A 2 37.35 -7.51 -10.79
CA GLY A 2 37.85 -8.79 -10.31
C GLY A 2 37.40 -9.03 -8.88
N GLU A 3 37.46 -10.30 -8.47
CA GLU A 3 37.16 -10.76 -7.12
C GLU A 3 37.88 -9.89 -6.08
N ARG A 4 37.13 -9.36 -5.10
CA ARG A 4 37.69 -8.57 -3.99
C ARG A 4 37.79 -9.37 -2.68
N GLY A 5 37.73 -10.69 -2.78
CA GLY A 5 37.67 -11.62 -1.67
C GLY A 5 36.30 -11.69 -1.01
N ASN A 6 36.13 -12.66 -0.13
CA ASN A 6 34.91 -12.84 0.67
C ASN A 6 34.89 -11.89 1.88
N VAL A 7 34.71 -10.60 1.61
CA VAL A 7 34.61 -9.55 2.63
C VAL A 7 33.58 -8.50 2.23
N TRP A 8 32.84 -7.98 3.20
CA TRP A 8 31.99 -6.81 3.00
C TRP A 8 32.85 -5.57 2.78
N ILE A 9 32.69 -4.91 1.65
CA ILE A 9 33.44 -3.71 1.31
C ILE A 9 32.49 -2.53 1.26
N ARG A 10 32.58 -1.66 2.26
CA ARG A 10 31.89 -0.37 2.24
C ARG A 10 32.47 0.48 1.12
N HIS A 11 31.58 1.02 0.28
CA HIS A 11 31.95 1.97 -0.75
C HIS A 11 31.19 3.28 -0.57
N GLU A 12 31.89 4.39 -0.77
CA GLU A 12 31.32 5.73 -0.64
C GLU A 12 31.48 6.46 -1.97
N LEU A 13 30.36 6.95 -2.51
CA LEU A 13 30.31 7.67 -3.76
C LEU A 13 29.93 9.13 -3.49
N LYS A 14 30.76 10.06 -3.93
CA LYS A 14 30.46 11.49 -3.86
C LYS A 14 29.60 11.89 -5.07
N LEU A 15 28.41 12.43 -4.80
CA LEU A 15 27.44 12.83 -5.82
C LEU A 15 27.35 14.37 -5.86
N ASP A 16 28.10 15.00 -6.77
CA ASP A 16 28.14 16.46 -6.95
C ASP A 16 27.19 16.90 -8.08
N TYR A 17 25.88 16.79 -7.87
CA TYR A 17 24.85 17.18 -8.86
C TYR A 17 23.94 18.29 -8.32
N THR A 18 23.62 19.29 -9.16
CA THR A 18 22.78 20.45 -8.82
C THR A 18 21.35 20.37 -9.36
N ILE A 19 21.02 19.29 -10.06
CA ILE A 19 19.71 18.98 -10.62
C ILE A 19 19.21 17.66 -10.02
N PRO A 20 17.89 17.41 -9.99
CA PRO A 20 17.35 16.12 -9.53
C PRO A 20 17.94 14.96 -10.34
N PHE A 21 18.36 13.91 -9.65
CA PHE A 21 18.99 12.73 -10.24
C PHE A 21 18.46 11.45 -9.59
N GLN A 22 18.61 10.33 -10.30
CA GLN A 22 18.33 9.00 -9.78
C GLN A 22 19.64 8.22 -9.71
N VAL A 23 19.84 7.49 -8.62
CA VAL A 23 20.96 6.56 -8.49
C VAL A 23 20.47 5.18 -8.89
N LEU A 24 21.06 4.62 -9.95
CA LEU A 24 20.85 3.24 -10.37
C LEU A 24 22.11 2.43 -10.04
N ILE A 25 21.94 1.34 -9.31
CA ILE A 25 23.01 0.37 -9.06
C ILE A 25 22.77 -0.79 -10.00
N GLU A 26 23.64 -0.91 -11.01
CA GLU A 26 23.57 -1.98 -12.00
C GLU A 26 24.62 -3.05 -11.70
N GLY A 27 24.16 -4.30 -11.58
CA GLY A 27 25.00 -5.48 -11.59
C GLY A 27 25.01 -6.08 -12.99
N VAL A 28 26.20 -6.26 -13.57
CA VAL A 28 26.35 -6.94 -14.86
C VAL A 28 26.90 -8.34 -14.61
N VAL A 29 26.15 -9.35 -15.02
CA VAL A 29 26.54 -10.75 -14.87
C VAL A 29 27.73 -11.05 -15.79
N GLY A 30 28.71 -11.78 -15.26
CA GLY A 30 29.85 -12.27 -16.04
C GLY A 30 29.48 -13.44 -16.95
N ALA A 31 30.43 -13.94 -17.74
CA ALA A 31 30.20 -15.06 -18.66
C ALA A 31 30.05 -16.44 -17.98
N SER A 32 29.99 -16.50 -16.64
CA SER A 32 29.90 -17.74 -15.88
C SER A 32 28.94 -17.58 -14.70
N PHE A 33 28.42 -18.70 -14.20
CA PHE A 33 27.49 -18.79 -13.07
C PHE A 33 28.19 -18.80 -11.70
N LEU A 34 29.53 -18.72 -11.65
CA LEU A 34 30.34 -18.87 -10.43
C LEU A 34 30.62 -17.53 -9.71
N SER A 35 29.79 -16.51 -9.92
CA SER A 35 30.01 -15.18 -9.36
C SER A 35 28.70 -14.52 -8.97
N GLU A 36 28.67 -13.95 -7.77
CA GLU A 36 27.50 -13.31 -7.18
C GLU A 36 27.81 -11.85 -6.82
N ILE A 37 26.74 -11.04 -6.70
CA ILE A 37 26.81 -9.67 -6.20
C ILE A 37 25.84 -9.57 -5.02
N GLY A 38 26.39 -9.38 -3.82
CA GLY A 38 25.62 -9.07 -2.62
C GLY A 38 25.59 -7.56 -2.37
N LEU A 39 24.41 -7.03 -2.04
CA LEU A 39 24.24 -5.66 -1.55
C LEU A 39 23.63 -5.72 -0.16
N ASP A 40 24.18 -4.94 0.75
CA ASP A 40 23.62 -4.77 2.08
C ASP A 40 23.74 -3.29 2.46
N ASP A 41 22.71 -2.77 3.13
CA ASP A 41 22.56 -1.39 3.60
C ASP A 41 22.94 -0.25 2.63
N THR A 42 21.94 0.46 2.10
CA THR A 42 22.16 1.72 1.36
C THR A 42 21.76 2.93 2.20
N VAL A 43 22.66 3.92 2.32
CA VAL A 43 22.42 5.16 3.08
C VAL A 43 22.85 6.39 2.29
N PHE A 44 21.99 7.40 2.26
CA PHE A 44 22.33 8.75 1.77
C PHE A 44 22.75 9.63 2.94
N THR A 45 23.71 10.53 2.71
CA THR A 45 24.04 11.55 3.71
C THR A 45 22.85 12.51 3.88
N PRO A 46 22.70 13.18 5.04
CA PRO A 46 21.57 14.09 5.30
C PRO A 46 21.44 15.27 4.31
N GLU A 47 22.49 15.56 3.54
CA GLU A 47 22.54 16.59 2.51
C GLU A 47 21.81 16.18 1.22
N CYS A 48 21.61 14.88 1.00
CA CYS A 48 20.85 14.36 -0.14
C CYS A 48 19.36 14.31 0.22
N GLN A 49 18.57 15.21 -0.35
CA GLN A 49 17.13 15.29 -0.11
C GLN A 49 16.34 14.57 -1.21
N PRO A 50 15.30 13.78 -0.85
CA PRO A 50 14.43 13.15 -1.84
C PRO A 50 13.69 14.20 -2.66
N TYR A 51 13.61 13.99 -3.98
CA TYR A 51 12.91 14.89 -4.90
C TYR A 51 11.40 14.59 -4.89
N GLU A 52 10.56 15.62 -4.68
CA GLU A 52 9.12 15.47 -4.40
C GLU A 52 8.23 15.21 -5.64
N SER A 53 8.80 14.99 -6.82
CA SER A 53 8.06 14.69 -8.05
C SER A 53 8.13 13.20 -8.38
N SER A 54 7.00 12.61 -8.79
CA SER A 54 6.91 11.22 -9.28
C SER A 54 7.42 11.04 -10.73
N GLU A 55 7.75 12.12 -11.42
CA GLU A 55 8.28 12.06 -12.78
C GLU A 55 9.81 11.99 -12.76
N LEU A 56 10.35 10.94 -13.39
CA LEU A 56 11.78 10.80 -13.66
C LEU A 56 12.20 11.89 -14.67
N PRO A 57 13.39 12.52 -14.55
CA PRO A 57 13.86 13.48 -15.53
C PRO A 57 13.89 12.82 -16.93
N MET A 58 13.05 13.31 -17.85
CA MET A 58 12.98 12.78 -19.22
C MET A 58 14.34 12.95 -19.90
N THR A 59 15.01 11.83 -20.17
CA THR A 59 16.03 11.81 -21.21
C THR A 59 15.30 11.90 -22.55
N THR A 60 15.37 13.05 -23.21
CA THR A 60 14.91 13.20 -24.60
C THR A 60 15.82 12.38 -25.52
N MET A 61 15.49 11.10 -25.69
CA MET A 61 16.00 10.31 -26.81
C MET A 61 15.16 10.65 -28.04
N THR A 62 15.73 11.49 -28.89
CA THR A 62 15.25 11.70 -30.25
C THR A 62 15.58 10.47 -31.09
N THR A 63 14.58 9.70 -31.50
CA THR A 63 14.74 8.78 -32.64
C THR A 63 13.68 9.02 -33.70
N SER A 64 14.21 9.13 -34.91
CA SER A 64 13.62 9.61 -36.13
C SER A 64 12.70 8.58 -36.79
N THR A 65 11.71 9.13 -37.48
CA THR A 65 10.72 8.53 -38.39
C THR A 65 11.29 7.62 -39.49
N ALA A 66 10.71 6.43 -39.63
CA ALA A 66 10.29 5.81 -40.90
C ALA A 66 9.43 4.55 -40.60
N ALA A 67 8.20 4.49 -41.13
CA ALA A 67 7.29 3.36 -40.88
C ALA A 67 7.81 2.07 -41.56
N PRO A 68 8.02 0.96 -40.83
CA PRO A 68 8.48 -0.29 -41.40
C PRO A 68 7.34 -1.15 -42.00
N LYS A 69 7.71 -2.02 -42.94
CA LYS A 69 6.80 -2.94 -43.65
C LYS A 69 6.26 -4.05 -42.74
N PRO A 70 5.00 -4.51 -42.92
CA PRO A 70 4.42 -5.62 -42.14
C PRO A 70 4.97 -7.00 -42.54
N CYS A 71 4.98 -7.94 -41.59
CA CYS A 71 5.41 -9.33 -41.80
C CYS A 71 4.53 -10.07 -42.84
N PRO A 72 5.10 -11.04 -43.59
CA PRO A 72 4.42 -11.71 -44.70
C PRO A 72 3.29 -12.68 -44.28
N LEU A 73 3.30 -13.17 -43.04
CA LEU A 73 2.29 -14.10 -42.52
C LEU A 73 1.47 -13.46 -41.37
N ALA A 74 0.16 -13.73 -41.36
CA ALA A 74 -0.76 -13.22 -40.35
C ALA A 74 -0.47 -13.75 -38.93
N GLU A 75 0.22 -14.88 -38.81
CA GLU A 75 0.60 -15.51 -37.53
C GLU A 75 2.02 -15.12 -37.06
N GLN A 76 2.61 -14.09 -37.65
CA GLN A 76 3.93 -13.59 -37.25
C GLN A 76 3.85 -12.24 -36.54
N PHE A 77 4.76 -12.05 -35.58
CA PHE A 77 4.99 -10.81 -34.87
C PHE A 77 6.31 -10.18 -35.34
N ARG A 78 6.33 -8.86 -35.49
CA ARG A 78 7.49 -8.11 -35.99
C ARG A 78 8.21 -7.45 -34.82
N CYS A 79 9.53 -7.64 -34.74
CA CYS A 79 10.35 -6.93 -33.77
C CYS A 79 10.33 -5.40 -34.02
N ALA A 80 10.35 -4.58 -32.98
CA ALA A 80 10.06 -3.14 -33.04
C ALA A 80 11.17 -2.32 -33.74
N GLY A 81 12.43 -2.66 -33.51
CA GLY A 81 13.62 -1.95 -34.01
C GLY A 81 14.33 -2.62 -35.19
N ILE A 82 13.99 -3.87 -35.52
CA ILE A 82 14.64 -4.67 -36.57
C ILE A 82 13.61 -5.36 -37.48
N ASP A 83 13.98 -5.66 -38.73
CA ASP A 83 13.12 -6.36 -39.70
C ASP A 83 13.16 -7.89 -39.54
N THR A 84 12.94 -8.36 -38.32
CA THR A 84 12.84 -9.78 -37.98
C THR A 84 11.40 -10.11 -37.60
N CYS A 85 10.90 -11.25 -38.09
CA CYS A 85 9.56 -11.76 -37.79
C CYS A 85 9.67 -13.10 -37.05
N ILE A 86 8.99 -13.21 -35.92
CA ILE A 86 8.88 -14.43 -35.11
C ILE A 86 7.44 -14.95 -35.11
N ASP A 87 7.22 -16.19 -34.69
CA ASP A 87 5.87 -16.75 -34.54
C ASP A 87 5.14 -16.06 -33.38
N LYS A 88 3.86 -15.71 -33.54
CA LYS A 88 3.05 -15.09 -32.48
C LYS A 88 2.98 -15.89 -31.19
N LYS A 89 3.22 -17.21 -31.23
CA LYS A 89 3.29 -18.06 -30.02
C LYS A 89 4.56 -17.82 -29.19
N ARG A 90 5.55 -17.18 -29.78
CA ARG A 90 6.85 -16.82 -29.17
C ARG A 90 6.87 -15.35 -28.74
N VAL A 91 5.70 -14.76 -28.60
CA VAL A 91 5.51 -13.40 -28.08
C VAL A 91 4.98 -13.58 -26.68
N CYS A 92 5.65 -13.02 -25.68
CA CYS A 92 5.34 -13.20 -24.27
C CYS A 92 5.54 -14.64 -23.79
N ASP A 93 6.61 -15.31 -24.24
CA ASP A 93 6.98 -16.67 -23.80
C ASP A 93 8.18 -16.68 -22.85
N PHE A 94 8.64 -15.50 -22.41
CA PHE A 94 9.79 -15.27 -21.53
C PHE A 94 11.14 -15.71 -22.13
N ILE A 95 11.18 -16.01 -23.42
CA ILE A 95 12.40 -16.28 -24.17
C ILE A 95 12.61 -15.11 -25.11
N VAL A 96 13.76 -14.43 -25.01
CA VAL A 96 14.10 -13.34 -25.93
C VAL A 96 14.36 -13.93 -27.32
N ASP A 97 13.36 -13.87 -28.18
CA ASP A 97 13.40 -14.36 -29.56
C ASP A 97 13.58 -13.23 -30.56
N CYS A 98 13.14 -12.02 -30.21
CA CYS A 98 13.53 -10.81 -30.92
C CYS A 98 14.92 -10.33 -30.48
N PRO A 99 15.83 -9.99 -31.41
CA PRO A 99 17.15 -9.45 -31.08
C PRO A 99 17.12 -8.13 -30.29
N ASP A 100 16.00 -7.43 -30.30
CA ASP A 100 15.74 -6.18 -29.56
C ASP A 100 14.79 -6.38 -28.37
N ALA A 101 14.48 -7.63 -28.00
CA ALA A 101 13.57 -8.02 -26.91
C ALA A 101 12.14 -7.43 -26.98
N SER A 102 11.73 -6.96 -28.16
CA SER A 102 10.42 -6.30 -28.34
C SER A 102 9.22 -7.24 -28.31
N ASP A 103 9.47 -8.55 -28.46
CA ASP A 103 8.51 -9.63 -28.23
C ASP A 103 8.04 -9.75 -26.79
N GLU A 104 8.87 -9.29 -25.84
CA GLU A 104 8.59 -9.35 -24.41
C GLU A 104 8.25 -7.98 -23.79
N ASP A 105 8.27 -6.90 -24.58
CA ASP A 105 8.13 -5.51 -24.07
C ASP A 105 6.66 -5.07 -23.88
N ARG A 106 5.69 -5.75 -24.50
CA ARG A 106 4.27 -5.34 -24.49
C ARG A 106 3.27 -6.50 -24.40
N CYS A 107 3.34 -7.25 -23.31
CA CYS A 107 2.35 -8.27 -22.97
C CYS A 107 1.09 -7.62 -22.36
N GLY A 108 -0.10 -8.01 -22.83
CA GLY A 108 -1.41 -7.47 -22.42
C GLY A 108 -1.76 -7.74 -20.94
N PRO A 109 -2.95 -7.32 -20.45
CA PRO A 109 -3.23 -7.10 -19.03
C PRO A 109 -3.50 -8.42 -18.29
N PHE A 110 -2.44 -9.19 -18.09
CA PHE A 110 -2.27 -10.01 -16.91
C PHE A 110 -1.16 -9.34 -16.13
N ASN A 111 -1.46 -8.85 -14.93
CA ASN A 111 -0.44 -8.25 -14.09
C ASN A 111 0.58 -9.36 -13.76
N PHE A 112 1.75 -9.25 -14.35
CA PHE A 112 2.96 -9.31 -13.57
C PHE A 112 3.42 -7.86 -13.60
N GLU A 113 3.33 -7.17 -12.47
CA GLU A 113 4.31 -6.10 -12.30
C GLU A 113 5.69 -6.72 -12.53
N LYS A 114 6.64 -5.96 -13.07
CA LYS A 114 8.06 -6.34 -13.03
C LYS A 114 8.47 -6.39 -11.55
N GLY A 115 8.07 -7.46 -10.87
CA GLY A 115 8.20 -7.68 -9.44
C GLY A 115 9.39 -8.58 -9.16
N LEU A 116 10.00 -8.35 -8.01
CA LEU A 116 11.12 -9.15 -7.51
C LEU A 116 10.56 -10.12 -6.47
N TYR A 117 10.91 -11.40 -6.59
CA TYR A 117 10.61 -12.41 -5.58
C TYR A 117 11.89 -12.77 -4.83
N ILE A 118 11.73 -13.31 -3.62
CA ILE A 118 12.85 -13.84 -2.84
C ILE A 118 12.88 -15.35 -3.06
N HIS A 119 14.06 -15.91 -3.35
CA HIS A 119 14.21 -17.35 -3.48
C HIS A 119 15.44 -17.90 -2.77
N VAL A 120 15.36 -19.17 -2.42
CA VAL A 120 16.49 -20.00 -1.99
C VAL A 120 16.81 -20.92 -3.16
N ALA A 121 18.04 -20.82 -3.65
CA ALA A 121 18.55 -21.69 -4.71
C ALA A 121 18.94 -23.03 -4.09
N GLY A 122 18.31 -24.11 -4.54
CA GLY A 122 18.51 -25.42 -3.91
C GLY A 122 19.79 -26.16 -4.37
N ASP A 123 20.59 -25.52 -5.22
CA ASP A 123 21.91 -25.94 -5.67
C ASP A 123 23.07 -25.22 -4.95
N MET A 124 22.78 -24.27 -4.05
CA MET A 124 23.76 -23.45 -3.34
C MET A 124 23.51 -23.39 -1.83
N GLY A 125 24.55 -23.65 -1.01
CA GLY A 125 24.49 -23.59 0.46
C GLY A 125 25.24 -24.72 1.17
N ASP A 126 25.47 -24.59 2.48
CA ASP A 126 26.01 -25.67 3.32
C ASP A 126 24.88 -26.61 3.78
N PHE A 127 25.12 -27.92 3.68
CA PHE A 127 24.19 -28.93 4.22
C PHE A 127 23.94 -28.64 5.71
N TYR A 128 22.67 -28.72 6.14
CA TYR A 128 22.19 -28.49 7.52
C TYR A 128 22.04 -27.02 7.96
N GLU A 129 22.31 -26.03 7.10
CA GLU A 129 22.02 -24.63 7.43
C GLU A 129 20.62 -24.22 6.95
N LEU A 130 19.88 -23.56 7.84
CA LEU A 130 18.52 -23.09 7.57
C LEU A 130 18.58 -21.72 6.90
N ALA A 131 17.83 -21.54 5.81
CA ALA A 131 17.63 -20.21 5.24
C ALA A 131 16.46 -19.53 5.98
N GLU A 132 16.75 -18.41 6.66
CA GLU A 132 15.76 -17.65 7.42
C GLU A 132 15.51 -16.26 6.82
N LEU A 133 14.25 -15.93 6.55
CA LEU A 133 13.81 -14.56 6.29
C LEU A 133 13.00 -14.05 7.48
N ARG A 134 13.49 -12.99 8.13
CA ARG A 134 12.90 -12.44 9.36
C ARG A 134 12.22 -11.10 9.09
N SER A 135 10.99 -10.95 9.57
CA SER A 135 10.31 -9.65 9.53
C SER A 135 10.93 -8.66 10.52
N PRO A 136 10.71 -7.34 10.31
CA PRO A 136 10.84 -6.36 11.39
C PRO A 136 9.95 -6.71 12.59
N LEU A 137 10.14 -6.01 13.71
CA LEU A 137 9.23 -6.13 14.85
C LEU A 137 7.83 -5.61 14.46
N LEU A 138 6.86 -6.51 14.43
CA LEU A 138 5.47 -6.23 14.11
C LEU A 138 4.69 -5.77 15.36
N PRO A 139 3.74 -4.83 15.21
CA PRO A 139 2.91 -4.34 16.30
C PRO A 139 1.89 -5.39 16.76
N ALA A 140 1.15 -5.10 17.85
CA ALA A 140 0.19 -6.04 18.38
C ALA A 140 -0.87 -6.48 17.36
N SER A 141 -1.22 -7.78 17.34
CA SER A 141 -2.19 -8.34 16.38
C SER A 141 -3.53 -8.78 16.96
N SER A 142 -4.57 -8.76 16.13
CA SER A 142 -5.94 -9.20 16.46
C SER A 142 -6.07 -10.72 16.49
N SER A 143 -7.10 -11.25 17.16
CA SER A 143 -7.41 -12.69 17.15
C SER A 143 -7.70 -13.24 15.76
N GLU A 144 -8.15 -12.39 14.84
CA GLU A 144 -8.49 -12.74 13.46
C GLU A 144 -7.33 -12.45 12.47
N CYS A 145 -6.13 -12.14 12.98
CA CYS A 145 -4.99 -11.79 12.12
C CYS A 145 -4.63 -12.95 11.19
N GLN A 146 -4.57 -12.65 9.90
CA GLN A 146 -4.18 -13.55 8.84
C GLN A 146 -3.01 -12.99 8.05
N ILE A 147 -2.04 -13.83 7.73
CA ILE A 147 -1.02 -13.54 6.73
C ILE A 147 -1.37 -14.28 5.43
N ILE A 148 -1.17 -13.60 4.31
CA ILE A 148 -1.40 -14.09 2.96
C ILE A 148 -0.09 -13.91 2.21
N PHE A 149 0.38 -14.94 1.54
CA PHE A 149 1.60 -14.87 0.72
C PHE A 149 1.51 -15.85 -0.44
N TYR A 150 2.32 -15.63 -1.45
CA TYR A 150 2.53 -16.57 -2.54
C TYR A 150 3.83 -17.33 -2.34
N TYR A 151 3.80 -18.61 -2.67
CA TYR A 151 4.95 -19.49 -2.58
C TYR A 151 5.03 -20.39 -3.80
N TRP A 152 6.25 -20.71 -4.20
CA TRP A 152 6.58 -21.63 -5.26
C TRP A 152 7.52 -22.70 -4.70
N LEU A 153 7.12 -23.96 -4.83
CA LEU A 153 7.91 -25.13 -4.45
C LEU A 153 7.95 -26.05 -5.68
N VAL A 154 9.13 -26.36 -6.19
CA VAL A 154 9.29 -27.31 -7.32
C VAL A 154 9.76 -28.65 -6.82
N GLY A 155 9.39 -29.70 -7.55
CA GLY A 155 10.01 -31.03 -7.51
C GLY A 155 9.67 -31.94 -6.33
N ASN A 156 10.41 -33.05 -6.25
CA ASN A 156 10.00 -34.29 -5.57
C ASN A 156 10.65 -34.49 -4.20
N SER A 157 11.73 -33.75 -3.95
CA SER A 157 12.53 -33.75 -2.72
C SER A 157 12.72 -32.32 -2.20
N THR A 158 11.72 -31.46 -2.40
CA THR A 158 11.75 -30.09 -1.88
C THR A 158 11.86 -30.13 -0.36
N GLY A 159 12.70 -29.26 0.18
CA GLY A 159 12.78 -29.04 1.62
C GLY A 159 11.45 -28.55 2.21
N ILE A 160 11.43 -28.32 3.51
CA ILE A 160 10.25 -27.81 4.23
C ILE A 160 10.34 -26.29 4.28
N LEU A 161 9.40 -25.60 3.64
CA LEU A 161 9.14 -24.19 3.90
C LEU A 161 8.18 -24.08 5.08
N GLY A 162 8.63 -23.46 6.16
CA GLY A 162 7.87 -23.18 7.36
C GLY A 162 7.68 -21.69 7.61
N LEU A 163 6.58 -21.34 8.27
CA LEU A 163 6.31 -20.01 8.81
C LEU A 163 6.16 -20.11 10.32
N PHE A 164 6.95 -19.31 11.04
CA PHE A 164 7.03 -19.32 12.49
C PHE A 164 6.84 -17.93 13.07
N SER A 165 6.32 -17.88 14.30
CA SER A 165 6.45 -16.70 15.15
C SER A 165 7.72 -16.84 16.00
N LEU A 166 8.60 -15.83 15.98
CA LEU A 166 9.89 -15.89 16.66
C LEU A 166 9.71 -16.18 18.16
N GLY A 167 10.29 -17.27 18.64
CA GLY A 167 10.16 -17.77 20.01
C GLY A 167 9.09 -18.85 20.22
N ASN A 168 8.31 -19.19 19.19
CA ASN A 168 7.44 -20.37 19.17
C ASN A 168 8.16 -21.55 18.50
N THR A 169 8.06 -22.74 19.08
CA THR A 169 8.64 -23.98 18.54
C THR A 169 7.72 -24.69 17.54
N SER A 170 6.46 -24.28 17.46
CA SER A 170 5.48 -24.84 16.53
C SER A 170 5.33 -23.94 15.29
N ALA A 171 5.39 -24.56 14.11
CA ALA A 171 5.13 -23.86 12.86
C ALA A 171 3.66 -23.42 12.81
N LEU A 172 3.42 -22.16 12.45
CA LEU A 172 2.09 -21.65 12.13
C LEU A 172 1.59 -22.28 10.82
N TRP A 173 2.52 -22.58 9.91
CA TRP A 173 2.27 -23.25 8.65
C TRP A 173 3.54 -23.89 8.12
N SER A 174 3.43 -25.01 7.44
CA SER A 174 4.55 -25.61 6.71
C SER A 174 4.10 -26.42 5.49
N ARG A 175 4.98 -26.52 4.49
CA ARG A 175 4.82 -27.36 3.29
C ARG A 175 6.16 -27.94 2.85
N SER A 176 6.13 -29.18 2.41
CA SER A 176 7.29 -29.93 1.87
C SER A 176 7.17 -30.25 0.37
N SER A 177 6.05 -29.90 -0.26
CA SER A 177 5.84 -30.02 -1.71
C SER A 177 4.60 -29.23 -2.13
N ALA A 178 4.62 -28.67 -3.34
CA ALA A 178 3.44 -28.10 -3.97
C ALA A 178 2.90 -29.05 -5.06
N PRO A 179 1.57 -29.18 -5.22
CA PRO A 179 0.97 -30.12 -6.17
C PRO A 179 1.19 -29.78 -7.65
N ALA A 180 1.83 -28.65 -7.98
CA ALA A 180 2.12 -28.21 -9.35
C ALA A 180 3.25 -27.16 -9.39
N ASN A 181 4.01 -27.12 -10.49
CA ASN A 181 5.02 -26.09 -10.79
C ASN A 181 4.35 -24.74 -11.11
N ARG A 182 3.86 -24.06 -10.08
CA ARG A 182 3.12 -22.78 -10.16
C ARG A 182 3.20 -22.02 -8.84
N TRP A 183 2.93 -20.72 -8.88
CA TRP A 183 2.67 -19.93 -7.67
C TRP A 183 1.40 -20.44 -6.98
N ASN A 184 1.53 -20.67 -5.67
CA ASN A 184 0.45 -21.10 -4.80
C ASN A 184 0.22 -20.02 -3.74
N ARG A 185 -1.05 -19.77 -3.40
CA ARG A 185 -1.42 -18.79 -2.38
C ARG A 185 -1.66 -19.48 -1.05
N ALA A 186 -0.99 -19.05 0.00
CA ALA A 186 -1.25 -19.47 1.38
C ALA A 186 -2.07 -18.41 2.12
N THR A 187 -2.88 -18.85 3.08
CA THR A 187 -3.53 -17.98 4.06
C THR A 187 -3.42 -18.66 5.41
N VAL A 188 -2.74 -18.00 6.35
CA VAL A 188 -2.38 -18.58 7.64
C VAL A 188 -2.91 -17.68 8.75
N ASN A 189 -3.63 -18.26 9.70
CA ASN A 189 -4.09 -17.55 10.89
C ASN A 189 -2.91 -17.39 11.86
N VAL A 190 -2.53 -16.15 12.14
CA VAL A 190 -1.47 -15.81 13.09
C VAL A 190 -2.05 -15.63 14.50
N GLY A 191 -3.28 -15.11 14.60
CA GLY A 191 -3.95 -14.87 15.88
C GLY A 191 -3.41 -13.66 16.63
N ALA A 192 -3.82 -13.55 17.91
CA ALA A 192 -3.56 -12.38 18.74
C ALA A 192 -2.16 -12.39 19.36
N ASN A 193 -1.37 -11.35 19.11
CA ASN A 193 -0.03 -11.17 19.68
C ASN A 193 0.06 -9.81 20.38
N PRO A 194 -0.21 -9.70 21.69
CA PRO A 194 -0.33 -8.41 22.38
C PRO A 194 1.01 -7.71 22.68
N ALA A 195 2.15 -8.42 22.66
CA ALA A 195 3.46 -7.88 23.05
C ALA A 195 4.35 -7.42 21.88
N GLY A 196 3.79 -7.35 20.66
CA GLY A 196 4.59 -7.29 19.43
C GLY A 196 5.23 -8.64 19.11
N TRP A 197 5.60 -8.87 17.85
CA TRP A 197 5.99 -10.20 17.36
C TRP A 197 6.88 -10.09 16.12
N ARG A 198 7.55 -11.18 15.74
CA ARG A 198 8.32 -11.27 14.50
C ARG A 198 7.95 -12.55 13.79
N LEU A 199 7.83 -12.50 12.47
CA LEU A 199 7.68 -13.68 11.64
C LEU A 199 9.02 -14.12 11.08
N VAL A 200 9.15 -15.44 10.95
CA VAL A 200 10.29 -16.08 10.33
C VAL A 200 9.76 -17.05 9.28
N PHE A 201 10.11 -16.83 8.02
CA PHE A 201 10.09 -17.90 7.03
C PHE A 201 11.40 -18.68 7.17
N GLU A 202 11.29 -19.98 7.29
CA GLU A 202 12.43 -20.88 7.44
C GLU A 202 12.32 -21.95 6.37
N PHE A 203 13.42 -22.19 5.66
CA PHE A 203 13.52 -23.29 4.71
C PHE A 203 14.54 -24.32 5.21
N GLU A 204 14.07 -25.56 5.36
CA GLU A 204 14.88 -26.72 5.74
C GLU A 204 15.07 -27.65 4.54
N PRO A 205 16.29 -27.80 3.98
CA PRO A 205 16.52 -28.66 2.82
C PRO A 205 16.32 -30.15 3.17
N ASN A 206 15.82 -30.95 2.21
CA ASN A 206 15.66 -32.39 2.39
C ASN A 206 17.00 -33.13 2.18
N LEU A 207 17.25 -34.18 2.96
CA LEU A 207 18.50 -34.95 3.01
C LEU A 207 18.47 -36.19 2.11
N ASP A 208 18.34 -36.03 0.79
CA ASP A 208 18.45 -37.17 -0.12
C ASP A 208 19.91 -37.40 -0.56
N PHE A 209 20.56 -38.39 0.07
CA PHE A 209 21.97 -38.79 -0.14
C PHE A 209 22.36 -39.24 -1.56
N PHE A 210 21.40 -39.41 -2.49
CA PHE A 210 21.64 -40.01 -3.81
C PHE A 210 20.90 -39.36 -4.99
N GLY A 211 20.20 -38.23 -4.84
CA GLY A 211 19.36 -37.73 -5.95
C GLY A 211 19.04 -36.25 -5.94
N GLY A 212 19.61 -35.53 -6.91
CA GLY A 212 19.11 -34.27 -7.42
C GLY A 212 19.43 -33.04 -6.57
N TRP A 213 19.85 -31.96 -7.22
CA TRP A 213 19.82 -30.60 -6.70
C TRP A 213 18.50 -30.37 -5.96
N THR A 214 18.53 -29.80 -4.75
CA THR A 214 17.26 -29.46 -4.10
C THR A 214 16.57 -28.43 -4.97
N ASP A 215 15.25 -28.54 -5.07
CA ASP A 215 14.49 -27.66 -5.93
C ASP A 215 14.31 -26.28 -5.28
N ASP A 216 14.30 -25.23 -6.10
CA ASP A 216 14.20 -23.85 -5.62
C ASP A 216 12.89 -23.60 -4.87
N VAL A 217 13.01 -22.77 -3.82
CA VAL A 217 11.86 -22.25 -3.09
C VAL A 217 11.80 -20.76 -3.29
N ALA A 218 10.64 -20.25 -3.71
CA ALA A 218 10.42 -18.82 -3.82
C ALA A 218 9.19 -18.39 -3.01
N ILE A 219 9.25 -17.18 -2.49
CA ILE A 219 8.13 -16.51 -1.82
C ILE A 219 7.97 -15.10 -2.39
N ASP A 220 6.73 -14.66 -2.45
CA ASP A 220 6.37 -13.35 -2.98
C ASP A 220 5.06 -12.83 -2.38
N ASP A 221 4.75 -11.56 -2.60
CA ASP A 221 3.45 -10.93 -2.34
C ASP A 221 2.92 -11.16 -0.91
N ILE A 222 3.79 -10.89 0.07
CA ILE A 222 3.47 -11.04 1.49
C ILE A 222 2.57 -9.87 1.95
N SER A 223 1.40 -10.20 2.49
CA SER A 223 0.41 -9.24 2.97
C SER A 223 -0.29 -9.72 4.24
N PHE A 224 -0.86 -8.77 4.99
CA PHE A 224 -1.58 -9.03 6.23
C PHE A 224 -3.03 -8.60 6.11
N SER A 225 -3.93 -9.41 6.66
CA SER A 225 -5.37 -9.16 6.67
C SER A 225 -5.88 -9.26 8.10
N GLN A 226 -6.73 -8.31 8.50
CA GLN A 226 -7.42 -8.32 9.80
C GLN A 226 -6.47 -8.32 11.02
N CYS A 227 -5.23 -7.86 10.86
CA CYS A 227 -4.18 -7.95 11.89
C CYS A 227 -4.13 -6.80 12.90
N ASN A 228 -5.01 -5.81 12.83
CA ASN A 228 -5.02 -4.72 13.81
C ASN A 228 -5.55 -5.21 15.17
N ALA A 229 -4.72 -5.30 16.22
CA ALA A 229 -5.14 -5.70 17.58
C ALA A 229 -6.30 -4.87 18.14
N ASN A 230 -6.45 -3.63 17.69
CA ASN A 230 -7.54 -2.74 18.06
C ASN A 230 -8.70 -2.86 17.06
N ARG A 231 -9.13 -4.09 16.75
CA ARG A 231 -10.25 -4.33 15.82
C ARG A 231 -11.62 -4.03 16.45
N SER A 232 -11.73 -2.81 16.94
CA SER A 232 -12.90 -1.96 16.87
C SER A 232 -12.41 -0.62 16.29
N GLN A 233 -12.88 -0.30 15.08
CA GLN A 233 -12.72 0.98 14.36
C GLN A 233 -11.41 1.22 13.58
N TYR A 234 -11.51 1.19 12.26
CA TYR A 234 -11.22 2.41 11.47
C TYR A 234 -12.09 2.46 10.20
N ILE A 235 -13.39 2.21 10.37
CA ILE A 235 -14.33 3.14 9.73
C ILE A 235 -14.36 4.30 10.72
N ILE A 236 -13.90 5.50 10.33
CA ILE A 236 -14.16 6.74 11.10
C ILE A 236 -15.64 7.11 10.87
N GLY A 237 -16.51 6.15 11.12
CA GLY A 237 -17.95 6.27 10.98
C GLY A 237 -18.50 6.57 12.36
N CYS A 238 -19.26 7.64 12.47
CA CYS A 238 -20.04 7.93 13.65
C CYS A 238 -21.48 8.18 13.20
N ASP A 239 -22.38 7.30 13.63
CA ASP A 239 -23.82 7.45 13.45
C ASP A 239 -24.47 8.27 14.58
N PHE A 240 -23.69 8.62 15.60
CA PHE A 240 -24.09 9.38 16.77
C PHE A 240 -25.18 8.73 17.63
N GLU A 241 -25.49 7.44 17.46
CA GLU A 241 -26.59 6.78 18.19
C GLU A 241 -26.35 6.64 19.69
N LYS A 242 -25.08 6.63 20.12
CA LYS A 242 -24.70 6.52 21.52
C LYS A 242 -24.09 7.81 22.09
N ASP A 243 -23.09 8.35 21.40
CA ASP A 243 -22.27 9.49 21.83
C ASP A 243 -21.63 10.17 20.60
N PHE A 244 -20.61 11.00 20.80
CA PHE A 244 -19.80 11.58 19.71
C PHE A 244 -18.75 10.60 19.17
N CYS A 245 -18.85 9.32 19.49
CA CYS A 245 -17.84 8.32 19.21
C CYS A 245 -16.47 8.77 19.79
N SER A 246 -15.46 8.89 18.93
CA SER A 246 -14.14 9.44 19.29
C SER A 246 -13.94 10.86 18.77
N TRP A 247 -14.99 11.52 18.27
CA TRP A 247 -14.91 12.91 17.83
C TRP A 247 -14.94 13.86 19.02
N GLU A 248 -14.14 14.91 18.94
CA GLU A 248 -13.98 15.90 20.00
C GLU A 248 -14.55 17.24 19.52
N THR A 249 -15.47 17.83 20.28
CA THR A 249 -15.86 19.23 20.08
C THR A 249 -14.75 20.10 20.66
N ASN A 250 -13.96 20.72 19.78
CA ASN A 250 -12.75 21.43 20.18
C ASN A 250 -13.10 22.64 21.06
N GLY A 251 -12.48 22.76 22.25
CA GLY A 251 -12.75 23.84 23.20
C GLY A 251 -12.26 25.24 22.79
N LEU A 252 -11.62 25.36 21.62
CA LEU A 252 -11.17 26.64 21.04
C LEU A 252 -12.18 27.28 20.08
N ALA A 253 -13.26 26.58 19.74
CA ALA A 253 -14.34 27.11 18.91
C ALA A 253 -15.25 28.06 19.71
N ASP A 254 -15.98 28.94 19.03
CA ASP A 254 -16.88 29.91 19.68
C ASP A 254 -18.08 29.21 20.33
N PHE A 255 -18.50 28.07 19.77
CA PHE A 255 -19.55 27.21 20.31
C PHE A 255 -19.42 25.75 19.84
N ASN A 256 -20.23 24.85 20.42
CA ASN A 256 -20.10 23.41 20.23
C ASN A 256 -21.22 22.82 19.35
N TRP A 257 -20.88 21.73 18.65
CA TRP A 257 -21.87 20.83 18.06
C TRP A 257 -22.72 20.17 19.15
N ILE A 258 -24.02 20.12 18.93
CA ILE A 258 -25.01 19.60 19.88
C ILE A 258 -25.60 18.33 19.32
N ARG A 259 -25.65 17.27 20.14
CA ARG A 259 -26.29 16.00 19.81
C ARG A 259 -27.76 16.00 20.23
N THR A 260 -28.66 15.60 19.33
CA THR A 260 -30.10 15.53 19.58
C THR A 260 -30.73 14.36 18.82
N SER A 261 -31.88 13.90 19.27
CA SER A 261 -32.79 13.01 18.53
C SER A 261 -34.13 13.69 18.20
N SER A 262 -34.32 14.93 18.65
CA SER A 262 -35.50 15.75 18.43
C SER A 262 -35.24 16.78 17.34
N GLN A 263 -36.30 17.24 16.68
CA GLN A 263 -36.28 18.38 15.76
C GLN A 263 -35.58 19.60 16.37
N THR A 264 -34.86 20.35 15.54
CA THR A 264 -34.21 21.60 15.95
C THR A 264 -35.20 22.61 16.53
N SER A 265 -34.73 23.41 17.49
CA SER A 265 -35.60 24.28 18.31
C SER A 265 -36.11 25.53 17.57
N SER A 266 -35.41 25.92 16.50
CA SER A 266 -35.69 27.11 15.71
C SER A 266 -36.79 26.87 14.66
N ILE A 267 -37.61 27.90 14.42
CA ILE A 267 -38.71 27.88 13.46
C ILE A 267 -38.13 28.00 12.03
N ASP A 268 -38.72 27.30 11.06
CA ASP A 268 -38.28 27.26 9.65
C ASP A 268 -36.82 26.80 9.48
N THR A 269 -36.33 25.97 10.41
CA THR A 269 -35.04 25.28 10.32
C THR A 269 -35.24 23.76 10.34
N GLY A 270 -34.14 23.02 10.28
CA GLY A 270 -34.15 21.56 10.40
C GLY A 270 -32.78 21.03 10.80
N PRO A 271 -32.62 19.70 10.90
CA PRO A 271 -33.55 18.67 10.40
C PRO A 271 -34.67 18.29 11.39
N SER A 272 -35.68 17.56 10.90
CA SER A 272 -36.77 16.99 11.72
C SER A 272 -36.41 15.66 12.39
N GLY A 273 -35.27 15.06 12.02
CA GLY A 273 -34.77 13.77 12.49
C GLY A 273 -33.46 13.38 11.81
N ASP A 274 -32.82 12.32 12.28
CA ASP A 274 -31.55 11.83 11.72
C ASP A 274 -31.68 11.31 10.27
N HIS A 275 -30.55 11.16 9.59
CA HIS A 275 -30.51 10.66 8.22
C HIS A 275 -30.80 9.15 8.10
N THR A 276 -30.34 8.35 9.08
CA THR A 276 -30.31 6.89 8.97
C THR A 276 -31.68 6.27 9.17
N THR A 277 -32.41 6.72 10.19
CA THR A 277 -33.72 6.16 10.56
C THR A 277 -34.86 7.16 10.56
N GLY A 278 -34.57 8.46 10.61
CA GLY A 278 -35.53 9.54 10.81
C GLY A 278 -35.93 9.78 12.28
N THR A 279 -35.48 8.93 13.21
CA THR A 279 -35.83 8.97 14.66
C THR A 279 -34.64 8.72 15.59
N GLY A 280 -33.45 8.50 15.03
CA GLY A 280 -32.19 8.30 15.73
C GLY A 280 -31.55 9.63 16.11
N TYR A 281 -30.25 9.60 16.35
CA TYR A 281 -29.50 10.77 16.79
C TYR A 281 -28.69 11.40 15.65
N TYR A 282 -28.54 12.71 15.73
CA TYR A 282 -27.67 13.48 14.87
C TYR A 282 -27.03 14.62 15.65
N ILE A 283 -26.05 15.26 15.04
CA ILE A 283 -25.42 16.46 15.58
C ILE A 283 -25.74 17.66 14.71
N TYR A 284 -25.87 18.82 15.33
CA TYR A 284 -26.15 20.08 14.65
C TYR A 284 -25.51 21.25 15.38
N ILE A 285 -25.49 22.39 14.70
CA ILE A 285 -25.13 23.68 15.28
C ILE A 285 -26.40 24.51 15.47
N GLU A 286 -26.57 25.11 16.64
CA GLU A 286 -27.68 26.06 16.88
C GLU A 286 -27.15 27.47 16.59
N ALA A 287 -27.69 28.08 15.53
CA ALA A 287 -27.27 29.39 15.05
C ALA A 287 -28.06 30.55 15.69
N SER A 288 -29.11 30.24 16.46
CA SER A 288 -29.93 31.24 17.15
C SER A 288 -29.18 31.89 18.34
N LEU A 289 -29.85 32.74 19.11
CA LEU A 289 -29.20 33.44 20.22
C LEU A 289 -28.61 32.44 21.24
N PRO A 290 -27.36 32.66 21.74
CA PRO A 290 -26.59 33.90 21.72
C PRO A 290 -25.54 34.04 20.59
N GLN A 291 -25.54 33.15 19.60
CA GLN A 291 -24.55 33.17 18.51
C GLN A 291 -24.62 34.46 17.68
N LYS A 292 -23.47 34.90 17.15
CA LYS A 292 -23.31 36.08 16.31
C LYS A 292 -22.82 35.70 14.91
N PRO A 293 -23.09 36.55 13.89
CA PRO A 293 -22.59 36.29 12.54
C PRO A 293 -21.06 36.13 12.50
N GLY A 294 -20.60 34.95 12.11
CA GLY A 294 -19.18 34.62 12.00
C GLY A 294 -18.60 33.76 13.13
N ASP A 295 -19.38 33.49 14.18
CA ASP A 295 -19.04 32.49 15.20
C ASP A 295 -18.86 31.12 14.54
N ARG A 296 -17.93 30.31 15.07
CA ARG A 296 -17.57 29.02 14.48
C ARG A 296 -17.69 27.87 15.47
N ALA A 297 -18.13 26.73 14.98
CA ALA A 297 -18.14 25.47 15.72
C ALA A 297 -17.26 24.43 15.04
N TRP A 298 -16.41 23.74 15.80
CA TRP A 298 -15.50 22.71 15.30
C TRP A 298 -15.78 21.34 15.90
N LEU A 299 -15.79 20.32 15.05
CA LEU A 299 -15.79 18.92 15.43
C LEU A 299 -14.56 18.24 14.83
N ALA A 300 -13.64 17.79 15.68
CA ALA A 300 -12.37 17.20 15.27
C ALA A 300 -12.40 15.68 15.42
N SER A 301 -11.87 14.96 14.43
CA SER A 301 -11.65 13.52 14.53
C SER A 301 -10.51 13.20 15.52
N PRO A 302 -10.35 11.93 15.92
CA PRO A 302 -9.08 11.42 16.44
C PRO A 302 -7.93 11.70 15.48
N LEU A 303 -6.70 11.54 15.96
CA LEU A 303 -5.52 11.54 15.08
C LEU A 303 -5.57 10.29 14.17
N ILE A 304 -5.49 10.54 12.87
CA ILE A 304 -5.55 9.55 11.79
C ILE A 304 -4.15 9.37 11.22
N SER A 305 -3.74 8.13 10.95
CA SER A 305 -2.46 7.82 10.29
C SER A 305 -2.45 8.25 8.82
N PRO A 306 -1.28 8.42 8.19
CA PRO A 306 -1.17 8.72 6.75
C PRO A 306 -1.99 7.77 5.89
N THR A 307 -2.64 8.30 4.85
CA THR A 307 -3.49 7.55 3.93
C THR A 307 -3.11 7.83 2.46
N PRO A 308 -2.82 6.79 1.66
CA PRO A 308 -2.41 6.97 0.25
C PRO A 308 -3.58 7.32 -0.67
N SER A 309 -4.80 6.89 -0.34
CA SER A 309 -6.04 7.25 -1.02
C SER A 309 -7.21 6.96 -0.07
N THR A 310 -8.05 7.95 0.23
CA THR A 310 -9.20 7.80 1.12
C THR A 310 -10.38 8.63 0.64
N CYS A 311 -11.59 8.11 0.84
CA CYS A 311 -12.85 8.78 0.55
C CYS A 311 -13.60 9.04 1.86
N LEU A 312 -13.90 10.30 2.16
CA LEU A 312 -14.78 10.68 3.26
C LEU A 312 -16.21 10.84 2.71
N ILE A 313 -17.14 10.07 3.28
CA ILE A 313 -18.57 10.14 2.97
C ILE A 313 -19.33 10.55 4.24
N PHE A 314 -20.18 11.55 4.13
CA PHE A 314 -21.02 12.04 5.22
C PHE A 314 -22.33 12.58 4.68
N TYR A 315 -23.31 12.77 5.56
CA TYR A 315 -24.59 13.38 5.20
C TYR A 315 -24.76 14.70 5.96
N TYR A 316 -25.19 15.74 5.26
CA TYR A 316 -25.37 17.08 5.82
C TYR A 316 -26.77 17.61 5.49
N HIS A 317 -27.32 18.41 6.40
CA HIS A 317 -28.61 19.08 6.24
C HIS A 317 -28.43 20.57 6.51
N MET A 318 -28.66 21.41 5.51
CA MET A 318 -28.45 22.86 5.59
C MET A 318 -29.74 23.58 5.19
N PHE A 319 -30.66 23.79 6.13
CA PHE A 319 -31.95 24.46 5.92
C PHE A 319 -32.25 25.49 7.02
N GLY A 320 -32.43 26.75 6.61
CA GLY A 320 -32.67 27.89 7.49
C GLY A 320 -32.12 29.18 6.88
N PRO A 321 -32.63 30.35 7.28
CA PRO A 321 -32.28 31.64 6.67
C PRO A 321 -30.85 32.10 6.97
N ASP A 322 -30.33 31.76 8.15
CA ASP A 322 -29.04 32.24 8.65
C ASP A 322 -27.88 31.26 8.43
N ILE A 323 -28.11 30.15 7.71
CA ILE A 323 -27.08 29.16 7.44
C ILE A 323 -26.06 29.72 6.46
N ARG A 324 -24.79 29.73 6.87
CA ARG A 324 -23.69 30.19 6.01
C ARG A 324 -22.88 29.04 5.46
N THR A 325 -21.89 28.54 6.20
CA THR A 325 -20.84 27.72 5.57
C THR A 325 -20.55 26.46 6.38
N LEU A 326 -20.48 25.34 5.66
CA LEU A 326 -19.96 24.07 6.19
C LEU A 326 -18.63 23.77 5.47
N ASN A 327 -17.54 23.71 6.24
CA ASN A 327 -16.22 23.32 5.76
C ASN A 327 -15.82 21.96 6.35
N VAL A 328 -15.05 21.18 5.58
CA VAL A 328 -14.25 20.08 6.11
C VAL A 328 -12.79 20.38 5.83
N MET A 329 -11.99 20.40 6.89
CA MET A 329 -10.56 20.69 6.82
C MET A 329 -9.75 19.44 7.17
N LEU A 330 -8.69 19.20 6.41
CA LEU A 330 -7.63 18.26 6.69
C LEU A 330 -6.51 19.01 7.42
N GLN A 331 -6.40 18.78 8.73
CA GLN A 331 -5.36 19.37 9.57
C GLN A 331 -4.21 18.39 9.76
N THR A 332 -3.01 18.79 9.37
CA THR A 332 -1.74 18.08 9.59
C THR A 332 -0.85 18.88 10.54
N SER A 333 0.34 18.37 10.86
CA SER A 333 1.35 19.12 11.61
C SER A 333 1.89 20.35 10.86
N LEU A 334 1.74 20.40 9.53
CA LEU A 334 2.31 21.47 8.69
C LEU A 334 1.26 22.48 8.20
N SER A 335 0.02 22.04 7.99
CA SER A 335 -1.01 22.87 7.35
C SER A 335 -2.43 22.42 7.67
N ASN A 336 -3.37 23.33 7.47
CA ASN A 336 -4.81 23.06 7.42
C ASN A 336 -5.30 23.29 6.00
N LEU A 337 -5.80 22.25 5.33
CA LEU A 337 -6.33 22.31 3.97
C LEU A 337 -7.84 22.12 3.99
N THR A 338 -8.62 23.05 3.45
CA THR A 338 -10.06 22.85 3.26
C THR A 338 -10.30 21.92 2.07
N ILE A 339 -10.83 20.73 2.34
CA ILE A 339 -11.11 19.69 1.34
C ILE A 339 -12.57 19.69 0.87
N PHE A 340 -13.49 20.29 1.64
CA PHE A 340 -14.90 20.41 1.27
C PHE A 340 -15.48 21.73 1.78
N THR A 341 -16.35 22.36 0.97
CA THR A 341 -17.10 23.58 1.32
C THR A 341 -18.52 23.54 0.74
N ARG A 342 -19.52 23.94 1.52
CA ARG A 342 -20.87 24.29 1.04
C ARG A 342 -21.31 25.62 1.65
N ASN A 343 -21.97 26.44 0.84
CA ASN A 343 -22.41 27.79 1.21
C ASN A 343 -23.91 27.97 1.04
N GLY A 344 -24.54 28.63 2.00
CA GLY A 344 -25.96 28.97 2.02
C GLY A 344 -26.90 27.77 2.19
N PRO A 345 -28.21 28.02 2.18
CA PRO A 345 -29.25 26.99 2.30
C PRO A 345 -29.19 26.01 1.13
N GLN A 346 -29.29 24.71 1.45
CA GLN A 346 -29.25 23.61 0.48
C GLN A 346 -30.62 22.93 0.32
N GLY A 347 -31.66 23.48 0.95
CA GLY A 347 -33.02 22.93 0.98
C GLY A 347 -33.26 22.00 2.18
N ASN A 348 -34.53 21.73 2.46
CA ASN A 348 -34.97 20.90 3.60
C ASN A 348 -34.89 19.40 3.28
N GLN A 349 -33.67 18.91 3.06
CA GLN A 349 -33.38 17.48 2.87
C GLN A 349 -31.93 17.16 3.22
N TRP A 350 -31.69 15.93 3.68
CA TRP A 350 -30.34 15.40 3.87
C TRP A 350 -29.65 15.22 2.51
N ARG A 351 -28.37 15.62 2.43
CA ARG A 351 -27.56 15.53 1.22
C ARG A 351 -26.27 14.79 1.50
N LYS A 352 -25.84 13.98 0.53
CA LYS A 352 -24.55 13.27 0.57
C LYS A 352 -23.40 14.24 0.25
N GLY A 353 -22.45 14.34 1.17
CA GLY A 353 -21.12 14.88 0.96
C GLY A 353 -20.14 13.74 0.70
N GLU A 354 -19.30 13.88 -0.31
CA GLU A 354 -18.27 12.92 -0.68
C GLU A 354 -17.03 13.69 -1.11
N VAL A 355 -15.87 13.33 -0.56
CA VAL A 355 -14.59 13.95 -0.87
C VAL A 355 -13.46 12.94 -0.82
N ASP A 356 -12.71 12.88 -1.90
CA ASP A 356 -11.47 12.10 -1.98
C ASP A 356 -10.28 12.97 -1.57
N PHE A 357 -9.40 12.40 -0.76
CA PHE A 357 -8.18 13.06 -0.32
C PHE A 357 -7.10 12.04 0.03
N GLN A 358 -5.88 12.53 0.17
CA GLN A 358 -4.72 11.75 0.57
C GLN A 358 -3.89 12.58 1.55
N SER A 359 -3.16 11.90 2.44
CA SER A 359 -2.26 12.55 3.38
C SER A 359 -1.05 11.67 3.64
N THR A 360 0.15 12.20 3.43
CA THR A 360 1.42 11.53 3.78
C THR A 360 1.79 11.71 5.25
N LEU A 361 1.12 12.62 5.95
CA LEU A 361 1.29 12.89 7.38
C LEU A 361 0.08 12.44 8.17
N SER A 362 0.25 12.17 9.46
CA SER A 362 -0.89 11.99 10.36
C SER A 362 -1.73 13.26 10.40
N TYR A 363 -3.05 13.11 10.41
CA TYR A 363 -3.99 14.21 10.24
C TYR A 363 -5.22 14.09 11.14
N LYS A 364 -5.93 15.20 11.31
CA LYS A 364 -7.30 15.25 11.84
C LYS A 364 -8.24 15.81 10.77
N LEU A 365 -9.46 15.29 10.71
CA LEU A 365 -10.55 15.90 9.98
C LEU A 365 -11.30 16.85 10.92
N ILE A 366 -11.55 18.08 10.45
CA ILE A 366 -12.26 19.10 11.21
C ILE A 366 -13.50 19.53 10.42
N PHE A 367 -14.68 19.27 10.96
CA PHE A 367 -15.92 19.86 10.48
C PHE A 367 -16.10 21.23 11.12
N GLU A 368 -16.16 22.28 10.30
CA GLU A 368 -16.38 23.66 10.73
C GLU A 368 -17.73 24.16 10.21
N GLY A 369 -18.60 24.56 11.14
CA GLY A 369 -19.83 25.29 10.84
C GLY A 369 -19.69 26.77 11.17
N ILE A 370 -20.18 27.64 10.27
CA ILE A 370 -20.17 29.12 10.37
C ILE A 370 -21.56 29.67 10.16
#